data_AF-A0A815NBE8-F1
#
_entry.id   AF-A0A815NBE8-F1
#
_cell.length_a   1.000
_cell.length_b   1.000
_cell.length_c   1.000
_cell.angle_alpha   90.00
_cell.angle_beta   90.00
_cell.angle_gamma   90.00
#
_symmetry.space_group_name_H-M   'P 1'
#
loop_
_entity.id
_entity.type
_entity.pdbx_description
1 polymer ?
#
loop_
_entity_poly.entity_id
_entity_poly.type
_entity_poly.pdbx_seq_one_letter_code
_entity_poly.pdbx_strand_id
1 'polypeptide(L)'
;MSTRESGPSYIRTNQSAIRPRKQQKIEIKNEHKDILSKVQNNLTEYHHVPRTHAIFEEYANQLFNYLNSCYFTPVPYKDHIEAREQSQTTASIRNKIKQFKLIIRVTDKSNNFYIGSAIEIEKKVQQYFMDTNAFTVIKENRLPEI
;
A
#
# COMPACT_ATOMS: atom_id res chain seq x y z
N MET A 1 27.76 -9.54 15.86
CA MET A 1 27.36 -8.90 14.60
C MET A 1 26.02 -9.50 14.19
N SER A 2 24.93 -8.74 14.27
CA SER A 2 23.59 -9.21 13.90
C SER A 2 23.33 -8.77 12.45
N THR A 3 23.28 -9.74 11.56
CA THR A 3 22.81 -9.56 10.18
C THR A 3 21.32 -9.27 10.24
N ARG A 4 20.95 -7.99 10.06
CA ARG A 4 19.56 -7.60 9.81
C ARG A 4 19.14 -8.24 8.49
N GLU A 5 18.45 -9.37 8.57
CA GLU A 5 17.76 -9.94 7.42
C GLU A 5 16.71 -8.92 6.98
N SER A 6 16.99 -8.29 5.84
CA SER A 6 16.08 -7.42 5.12
C SER A 6 14.93 -8.27 4.57
N GLY A 7 13.94 -8.53 5.42
CA GLY A 7 12.65 -9.05 4.97
C GLY A 7 11.96 -8.07 4.00
N PRO A 8 11.01 -8.57 3.18
CA PRO A 8 10.32 -7.76 2.17
C PRO A 8 9.72 -6.48 2.79
N SER A 9 10.05 -5.33 2.19
CA SER A 9 9.72 -3.97 2.65
C SER A 9 8.21 -3.66 2.82
N TYR A 10 7.33 -4.59 2.42
CA TYR A 10 5.88 -4.38 2.42
C TYR A 10 5.16 -4.96 3.64
N ILE A 11 5.80 -5.85 4.41
CA ILE A 11 5.24 -6.32 5.68
C ILE A 11 6.22 -5.89 6.77
N ARG A 12 6.00 -4.72 7.38
CA ARG A 12 6.60 -4.48 8.69
C ARG A 12 6.01 -5.54 9.62
N THR A 13 6.84 -6.51 10.00
CA THR A 13 6.58 -7.59 10.97
C THR A 13 5.80 -7.12 12.20
N ASN A 14 5.91 -5.84 12.56
CA ASN A 14 5.26 -5.26 13.74
C ASN A 14 3.77 -4.91 13.58
N GLN A 15 3.21 -4.76 12.37
CA GLN A 15 1.83 -4.26 12.23
C GLN A 15 0.77 -5.35 12.09
N SER A 16 1.12 -6.51 11.54
CA SER A 16 0.21 -7.65 11.41
C SER A 16 -0.05 -8.32 12.77
N ALA A 17 0.97 -8.44 13.62
CA ALA A 17 0.88 -9.07 14.94
C ALA A 17 -0.10 -8.40 15.93
N ILE A 18 -0.39 -7.10 15.73
CA ILE A 18 -1.33 -6.34 16.58
C ILE A 18 -2.78 -6.53 16.12
N ARG A 19 -3.02 -7.02 14.90
CA ARG A 19 -4.36 -7.20 14.37
C ARG A 19 -5.06 -8.40 15.00
N PRO A 20 -6.41 -8.39 15.11
CA PRO A 20 -7.14 -9.56 15.56
C PRO A 20 -6.84 -10.79 14.68
N ARG A 21 -6.73 -11.97 15.28
CA ARG A 21 -6.46 -13.24 14.56
C ARG A 21 -7.40 -13.48 13.38
N LYS A 22 -8.68 -13.10 13.52
CA LYS A 22 -9.68 -13.22 12.43
C LYS A 22 -9.26 -12.40 11.20
N GLN A 23 -8.75 -11.19 11.42
CA GLN A 23 -8.30 -10.30 10.36
C GLN A 23 -7.00 -10.81 9.73
N GLN A 24 -6.03 -11.27 10.54
CA GLN A 24 -4.79 -11.89 10.05
C GLN A 24 -5.08 -13.06 9.10
N LYS A 25 -6.03 -13.95 9.45
CA LYS A 25 -6.44 -15.06 8.58
C LYS A 25 -7.02 -14.61 7.23
N ILE A 26 -7.78 -13.51 7.22
CA ILE A 26 -8.33 -12.94 5.97
C ILE A 26 -7.19 -12.37 5.11
N GLU A 27 -6.25 -11.67 5.73
CA GLU A 27 -5.09 -11.08 5.05
C GLU A 27 -4.21 -12.18 4.45
N ILE A 28 -3.85 -13.21 5.22
CA ILE A 28 -3.11 -14.38 4.72
C ILE A 28 -3.79 -14.99 3.50
N LYS A 29 -5.12 -15.20 3.53
CA LYS A 29 -5.86 -15.78 2.41
C LYS A 29 -5.81 -14.88 1.16
N ASN A 30 -5.93 -13.58 1.34
CA ASN A 30 -5.92 -12.63 0.22
C ASN A 30 -4.53 -12.49 -0.39
N GLU A 31 -3.49 -12.37 0.44
CA GLU A 31 -2.11 -12.28 -0.02
C GLU A 31 -1.64 -13.57 -0.68
N HIS A 32 -1.98 -14.73 -0.10
CA HIS A 32 -1.70 -16.03 -0.70
C HIS A 32 -2.26 -16.11 -2.12
N LYS A 33 -3.54 -15.77 -2.30
CA LYS A 33 -4.19 -15.78 -3.62
C LYS A 33 -3.54 -14.79 -4.59
N ASP A 34 -3.27 -13.57 -4.14
CA ASP A 34 -2.70 -12.52 -4.98
C ASP A 34 -1.31 -12.91 -5.48
N ILE A 35 -0.40 -13.28 -4.56
CA ILE A 35 0.97 -13.68 -4.89
C ILE A 35 0.97 -14.93 -5.78
N LEU A 36 0.22 -15.97 -5.41
CA LEU A 36 0.13 -17.20 -6.19
C LEU A 36 -0.33 -16.91 -7.62
N SER A 37 -1.35 -16.06 -7.79
CA SER A 37 -1.86 -15.72 -9.12
C SER A 37 -0.82 -14.99 -9.98
N LYS A 38 -0.06 -14.06 -9.39
CA LYS A 38 1.00 -13.32 -10.09
C LYS A 38 2.13 -14.25 -10.53
N VAL A 39 2.57 -15.14 -9.65
CA VAL A 39 3.62 -16.13 -9.97
C VAL A 39 3.14 -17.11 -11.02
N GLN A 40 1.92 -17.64 -10.90
CA GLN A 40 1.33 -18.53 -11.89
C GLN A 40 1.23 -17.89 -13.26
N ASN A 41 0.73 -16.66 -13.34
CA ASN A 41 0.61 -15.93 -14.60
C ASN A 41 2.00 -15.69 -15.20
N ASN A 42 2.97 -15.23 -14.41
CA ASN A 42 4.32 -14.98 -14.90
C ASN A 42 4.99 -16.26 -15.45
N LEU A 43 4.92 -17.37 -14.71
CA LEU A 43 5.51 -18.63 -15.14
C LEU A 43 4.78 -19.27 -16.33
N THR A 44 3.47 -19.09 -16.44
CA THR A 44 2.70 -19.58 -17.59
C THR A 44 2.99 -18.75 -18.84
N GLU A 45 2.99 -17.42 -18.72
CA GLU A 45 3.08 -16.49 -19.85
C GLU A 45 4.51 -16.37 -20.40
N TYR A 46 5.50 -16.26 -19.52
CA TYR A 46 6.88 -15.95 -19.91
C TYR A 46 7.82 -17.15 -19.89
N HIS A 47 7.46 -18.20 -19.13
CA HIS A 47 8.30 -19.40 -18.97
C HIS A 47 7.60 -20.68 -19.43
N HIS A 48 6.39 -20.57 -20.01
CA HIS A 48 5.61 -21.66 -20.59
C HIS A 48 5.40 -22.86 -19.66
N VAL A 49 5.38 -22.64 -18.35
CA VAL A 49 5.09 -23.69 -17.36
C VAL A 49 3.58 -23.95 -17.36
N PRO A 50 3.12 -25.19 -17.62
CA PRO A 50 1.69 -25.51 -17.59
C PRO A 50 1.11 -25.32 -16.20
N ARG A 51 -0.10 -24.73 -16.09
CA ARG A 51 -0.78 -24.49 -14.80
C ARG A 51 -1.06 -25.74 -13.98
N THR A 52 -1.08 -26.91 -14.62
CA THR A 52 -1.27 -28.21 -13.98
C THR A 52 0.03 -28.80 -13.40
N HIS A 53 1.16 -28.13 -13.60
CA HIS A 53 2.44 -28.61 -13.11
C HIS A 53 2.45 -28.61 -11.57
N ALA A 54 2.86 -29.72 -10.97
CA ALA A 54 2.84 -29.94 -9.51
C ALA A 54 3.62 -28.86 -8.71
N ILE A 55 4.58 -28.21 -9.37
CA ILE A 55 5.35 -27.08 -8.79
C ILE A 55 4.46 -25.95 -8.25
N PHE A 56 3.28 -25.72 -8.85
CA PHE A 56 2.37 -24.69 -8.38
C PHE A 56 1.66 -25.08 -7.08
N GLU A 57 1.35 -26.36 -6.91
CA GLU A 57 0.79 -26.87 -5.66
C GLU A 57 1.82 -26.84 -4.54
N GLU A 58 3.05 -27.28 -4.83
CA GLU A 58 4.17 -27.20 -3.88
C GLU A 58 4.43 -25.75 -3.46
N TYR A 59 4.55 -24.84 -4.43
CA TYR A 59 4.73 -23.41 -4.16
C TYR A 59 3.57 -22.83 -3.34
N ALA A 60 2.32 -23.17 -3.67
CA ALA A 60 1.16 -22.69 -2.92
C ALA A 60 1.22 -23.12 -1.45
N ASN A 61 1.62 -24.37 -1.17
CA ASN A 61 1.76 -24.87 0.20
C ASN A 61 2.92 -24.17 0.95
N GLN A 62 4.08 -24.02 0.31
CA GLN A 62 5.22 -23.32 0.88
C GLN A 62 4.89 -21.86 1.19
N LEU A 63 4.24 -21.16 0.26
CA LEU A 63 3.79 -19.77 0.44
C LEU A 63 2.80 -19.65 1.61
N PHE A 64 1.83 -20.56 1.71
CA PHE A 64 0.87 -20.54 2.82
C PHE A 64 1.57 -20.73 4.17
N ASN A 65 2.50 -21.68 4.28
CA ASN A 65 3.26 -21.92 5.50
C ASN A 65 4.14 -20.71 5.87
N TYR A 66 4.79 -20.09 4.88
CA TYR A 66 5.58 -18.89 5.06
C TYR A 66 4.74 -17.70 5.55
N LEU A 67 3.58 -17.46 4.96
CA LEU A 67 2.69 -16.38 5.43
C LEU A 67 2.19 -16.65 6.84
N ASN A 68 1.81 -17.89 7.17
CA ASN A 68 1.42 -18.23 8.54
C ASN A 68 2.55 -17.98 9.53
N SER A 69 3.79 -18.38 9.22
CA SER A 69 4.91 -18.10 10.11
C SER A 69 5.10 -16.59 10.29
N CYS A 70 5.15 -15.82 9.20
CA CYS A 70 5.32 -14.36 9.28
C CYS A 70 4.24 -13.65 10.12
N TYR A 71 2.98 -14.08 10.00
CA TYR A 71 1.87 -13.45 10.71
C TYR A 71 1.75 -13.88 12.18
N PHE A 72 2.20 -15.09 12.53
CA PHE A 72 2.06 -15.65 13.87
C PHE A 72 3.37 -15.70 14.67
N THR A 73 4.51 -15.35 14.07
CA THR A 73 5.76 -15.17 14.79
C THR A 73 5.57 -14.08 15.86
N PRO A 74 5.87 -14.37 17.14
CA PRO A 74 5.80 -13.37 18.19
C PRO A 74 6.72 -12.19 17.91
N VAL A 75 6.18 -10.99 18.06
CA VAL A 75 6.94 -9.75 17.92
C VAL A 75 7.51 -9.38 19.29
N PRO A 76 8.74 -8.83 19.37
CA PRO A 76 9.28 -8.35 20.64
C PRO A 76 8.34 -7.35 21.33
N TYR A 77 8.30 -7.34 22.66
CA TYR A 77 7.41 -6.46 23.41
C TYR A 77 7.60 -4.97 23.10
N LYS A 78 8.85 -4.53 22.89
CA LYS A 78 9.19 -3.16 22.51
C LYS A 78 8.55 -2.76 21.17
N ASP A 79 8.60 -3.67 20.22
CA ASP A 79 8.08 -3.50 18.87
C ASP A 79 6.54 -3.44 18.86
N HIS A 80 5.89 -4.17 19.78
CA HIS A 80 4.46 -4.05 20.03
C HIS A 80 4.06 -2.65 20.53
N ILE A 81 4.83 -2.08 21.46
CA ILE A 81 4.57 -0.71 21.96
C ILE A 81 4.70 0.28 20.81
N GLU A 82 5.80 0.22 20.06
CA GLU A 82 6.06 1.17 18.96
C GLU A 82 4.97 1.09 17.88
N ALA A 83 4.58 -0.11 17.47
CA ALA A 83 3.54 -0.24 16.45
C ALA A 83 2.14 0.15 16.97
N ARG A 84 1.87 0.05 18.29
CA ARG A 84 0.65 0.62 18.89
C ARG A 84 0.67 2.14 18.84
N GLU A 85 1.77 2.78 19.21
CA GLU A 85 1.93 4.25 19.15
C GLU A 85 1.80 4.77 17.71
N GLN A 86 2.43 4.09 16.75
CA GLN A 86 2.31 4.42 15.32
C GLN A 86 0.86 4.26 14.82
N SER A 87 0.16 3.21 15.25
CA SER A 87 -1.25 3.00 14.90
C SER A 87 -2.14 4.12 15.44
N GLN A 88 -1.96 4.51 16.70
CA GLN A 88 -2.69 5.62 17.32
C GLN A 88 -2.40 6.95 16.65
N THR A 89 -1.13 7.22 16.34
CA THR A 89 -0.70 8.42 15.62
C THR A 89 -1.34 8.48 14.23
N THR A 90 -1.31 7.37 13.50
CA THR A 90 -1.91 7.26 12.16
C THR A 90 -3.42 7.47 12.21
N ALA A 91 -4.11 6.88 13.18
CA ALA A 91 -5.54 7.07 13.37
C ALA A 91 -5.89 8.53 13.70
N SER A 92 -5.11 9.18 14.56
CA SER A 92 -5.26 10.60 14.90
C SER A 92 -5.07 11.49 13.67
N ILE A 93 -4.02 11.25 12.87
CA ILE A 93 -3.77 11.97 11.62
C ILE A 93 -4.95 11.81 10.65
N ARG A 94 -5.43 10.57 10.43
CA ARG A 94 -6.59 10.30 9.56
C ARG A 94 -7.85 11.02 10.04
N ASN A 95 -8.11 11.03 11.34
CA ASN A 95 -9.26 11.72 11.91
C ASN A 95 -9.17 13.23 11.69
N LYS A 96 -7.99 13.84 11.90
CA LYS A 96 -7.77 15.27 11.62
C LYS A 96 -7.99 15.59 10.14
N ILE A 97 -7.41 14.79 9.24
CA ILE A 97 -7.59 14.97 7.79
C ILE A 97 -9.08 14.96 7.43
N LYS A 98 -9.84 13.99 7.96
CA LYS A 98 -11.28 13.88 7.72
C LYS A 98 -12.07 15.05 8.31
N GLN A 99 -11.79 15.41 9.57
CA GLN A 99 -12.47 16.49 10.29
C GLN A 99 -12.30 17.84 9.57
N PHE A 100 -11.08 18.15 9.15
CA PHE A 100 -10.73 19.42 8.52
C PHE A 100 -10.82 19.40 6.99
N LYS A 101 -11.28 18.29 6.39
CA LYS A 101 -11.37 18.09 4.93
C LYS A 101 -10.06 18.44 4.22
N LEU A 102 -8.96 17.98 4.79
CA LEU A 102 -7.61 18.22 4.25
C LEU A 102 -7.33 17.25 3.11
N ILE A 103 -6.51 17.70 2.17
CA ILE A 103 -5.98 16.92 1.05
C ILE A 103 -4.46 16.80 1.24
N ILE A 104 -3.95 15.59 1.03
CA ILE A 104 -2.51 15.35 0.91
C ILE A 104 -2.19 15.23 -0.58
N ARG A 105 -1.24 16.03 -1.06
CA ARG A 105 -0.70 15.95 -2.43
C ARG A 105 0.80 15.77 -2.41
N VAL A 106 1.31 14.99 -3.35
CA VAL A 106 2.74 14.91 -3.66
C VAL A 106 3.13 16.15 -4.48
N THR A 107 4.17 16.85 -4.07
CA THR A 107 4.72 17.96 -4.87
C THR A 107 5.71 17.42 -5.90
N ASP A 108 5.62 17.95 -7.12
CA ASP A 108 6.45 17.60 -8.27
C ASP A 108 7.93 17.96 -8.09
N LYS A 109 8.22 19.03 -7.34
CA LYS A 109 9.56 19.62 -7.28
C LYS A 109 10.42 19.21 -6.08
N SER A 110 9.87 18.55 -5.06
CA SER A 110 10.62 18.37 -3.81
C SER A 110 10.38 17.07 -3.04
N ASN A 111 9.68 16.08 -3.61
CA ASN A 111 9.28 14.86 -2.90
C ASN A 111 8.62 15.15 -1.54
N ASN A 112 8.06 16.35 -1.39
CA ASN A 112 7.41 16.78 -0.17
C ASN A 112 5.91 16.53 -0.30
N PHE A 113 5.27 16.29 0.84
CA PHE A 113 3.82 16.24 0.91
C PHE A 113 3.29 17.63 1.28
N TYR A 114 2.40 18.16 0.45
CA TYR A 114 1.60 19.30 0.82
C TYR A 114 0.32 18.83 1.50
N ILE A 115 0.01 19.40 2.66
CA ILE A 115 -1.23 19.16 3.41
C ILE A 115 -1.96 20.49 3.52
N GLY A 116 -3.16 20.57 2.95
CA GLY A 116 -3.96 21.79 2.97
C GLY A 116 -5.44 21.51 2.73
N SER A 117 -6.30 22.51 2.88
CA SER A 117 -7.73 22.34 2.58
C SER A 117 -7.98 22.29 1.07
N ALA A 118 -9.03 21.58 0.65
CA ALA A 118 -9.44 21.56 -0.76
C ALA A 118 -9.69 22.98 -1.31
N ILE A 119 -10.32 23.84 -0.51
CA ILE A 119 -10.65 25.22 -0.86
C ILE A 119 -9.39 26.06 -1.08
N GLU A 120 -8.38 25.90 -0.22
CA GLU A 120 -7.11 26.61 -0.39
C GLU A 120 -6.40 26.20 -1.68
N ILE A 121 -6.45 24.91 -2.02
CA ILE A 121 -5.88 24.38 -3.26
C ILE A 121 -6.61 24.97 -4.47
N GLU A 122 -7.95 24.95 -4.47
CA GLU A 122 -8.75 25.54 -5.55
C GLU A 122 -8.43 27.01 -5.75
N LYS A 123 -8.32 27.79 -4.66
CA LYS A 123 -7.93 29.20 -4.72
C LYS A 123 -6.55 29.40 -5.32
N LYS A 124 -5.56 28.57 -4.94
CA LYS A 124 -4.21 28.64 -5.50
C LYS A 124 -4.18 28.30 -6.99
N VAL A 125 -4.96 27.32 -7.42
CA VAL A 125 -5.09 26.97 -8.85
C VAL A 125 -5.74 28.12 -9.62
N GLN A 126 -6.82 28.71 -9.09
CA GLN A 126 -7.48 29.87 -9.69
C GLN A 126 -6.53 31.07 -9.79
N GLN A 127 -5.78 31.38 -8.73
CA GLN A 127 -4.81 32.47 -8.73
C GLN A 127 -3.70 32.24 -9.76
N TYR A 128 -3.09 31.05 -9.76
CA TYR A 128 -2.06 30.72 -10.74
C TYR A 128 -2.58 30.80 -12.18
N PHE A 129 -3.82 30.36 -12.41
CA PHE A 129 -4.47 30.51 -13.71
C PHE A 129 -4.64 31.98 -14.11
N MET A 130 -5.11 32.84 -13.19
CA MET A 130 -5.23 34.29 -13.44
C MET A 130 -3.87 34.94 -13.74
N ASP A 131 -2.81 34.54 -13.03
CA ASP A 131 -1.48 35.14 -13.15
C ASP A 131 -0.74 34.70 -14.42
N THR A 132 -0.95 33.47 -14.88
CA THR A 132 -0.12 32.85 -15.93
C THR A 132 -0.89 32.50 -17.20
N ASN A 133 -2.22 32.45 -17.14
CA ASN A 133 -3.09 31.91 -18.18
C ASN A 133 -2.64 30.52 -18.68
N ALA A 134 -2.00 29.73 -17.80
CA ALA A 134 -1.28 28.50 -18.17
C ALA A 134 -2.18 27.27 -18.45
N PHE A 135 -3.49 27.39 -18.27
CA PHE A 135 -4.43 26.30 -18.53
C PHE A 135 -5.49 26.74 -19.55
N THR A 136 -6.11 25.80 -20.24
CA THR A 136 -7.33 26.08 -21.02
C THR A 136 -8.40 25.16 -20.49
N VAL A 137 -9.56 25.72 -20.15
CA VAL A 137 -10.70 24.91 -19.71
C VAL A 137 -11.21 24.14 -20.92
N ILE A 138 -10.95 22.82 -20.92
CA ILE A 138 -11.51 21.91 -21.91
C ILE A 138 -12.99 21.71 -21.54
N LYS A 139 -13.90 22.43 -22.23
CA LYS A 139 -15.35 22.38 -21.97
C LYS A 139 -15.99 21.06 -22.44
N GLU A 140 -15.33 20.33 -23.33
CA GLU A 140 -15.79 19.05 -23.86
C GLU A 140 -14.64 18.06 -23.87
N ASN A 141 -14.83 16.90 -23.24
CA ASN A 141 -13.85 15.82 -23.22
C ASN A 141 -13.76 15.14 -24.59
N ARG A 142 -13.20 15.83 -25.59
CA ARG A 142 -12.89 15.28 -26.91
C ARG A 142 -11.50 14.65 -26.87
N LEU A 143 -11.33 13.60 -26.06
CA LEU A 143 -10.21 12.69 -26.29
C LEU A 143 -10.57 11.88 -27.55
N PRO A 144 -9.75 11.88 -28.61
CA PRO A 144 -9.94 10.94 -29.70
C PRO A 144 -9.72 9.52 -29.14
N GLU A 145 -10.68 8.64 -29.38
CA GLU A 145 -10.44 7.20 -29.23
C GLU A 145 -9.26 6.83 -30.16
N ILE A 146 -8.18 6.33 -29.57
CA ILE A 146 -7.08 5.66 -30.28
C ILE A 146 -7.03 4.23 -29.74
#